data_AF-A0A3S4JEN3-F1
#
_entry.id   AF-A0A3S4JEN3-F1
#
_cell.length_a   1.000
_cell.length_b   1.000
_cell.length_c   1.000
_cell.angle_alpha   90.00
_cell.angle_beta   90.00
_cell.angle_gamma   90.00
#
_symmetry.space_group_name_H-M   'P 1'
#
loop_
_entity.id
_entity.type
_entity.pdbx_description
1 polymer ?
#
loop_
_entity_poly.entity_id
_entity_poly.type
_entity_poly.pdbx_seq_one_letter_code
_entity_poly.pdbx_strand_id
1 'polypeptide(L)'
;MMGRVYMARGDYAKAVESLQRVIVQDKELVSETLEMLQTCYQQLGKNAEWAEFLRRAVEENTGAGAELMLADILEAREGSDAAQVYITRQLQRHPTMRVFHKLMDYHLNEAEEGRAKESLMVLRDMVGEQVRSKPRYRCQKCGFTAYTLYWHCPSCRAWSTIKPIRGLDGQ
;
A
#
# COMPACT_ATOMS: atom_id res chain seq x y z
N MET A 1 6.75 -17.04 8.59
CA MET A 1 5.79 -16.81 7.48
C MET A 1 6.08 -17.82 6.36
N MET A 2 5.17 -18.77 6.10
CA MET A 2 5.42 -19.87 5.16
C MET A 2 5.61 -19.42 3.70
N GLY A 3 4.96 -18.32 3.29
CA GLY A 3 5.12 -17.74 1.96
C GLY A 3 6.57 -17.43 1.59
N ARG A 4 7.37 -16.87 2.53
CA ARG A 4 8.80 -16.61 2.30
C ARG A 4 9.60 -17.88 2.03
N VAL A 5 9.27 -18.97 2.74
CA VAL A 5 9.93 -20.28 2.57
C VAL A 5 9.62 -20.85 1.19
N TYR A 6 8.36 -20.75 0.74
CA TYR A 6 7.97 -21.20 -0.60
C TYR A 6 8.61 -20.36 -1.72
N MET A 7 8.64 -19.03 -1.58
CA MET A 7 9.34 -18.14 -2.53
C MET A 7 10.84 -18.48 -2.63
N ALA A 8 11.52 -18.72 -1.50
CA ALA A 8 12.92 -19.10 -1.49
C ALA A 8 13.20 -20.46 -2.17
N ARG A 9 12.20 -21.33 -2.24
CA ARG A 9 12.25 -22.62 -2.95
C ARG A 9 11.79 -22.53 -4.42
N GLY A 10 11.37 -21.36 -4.88
CA GLY A 10 10.78 -21.17 -6.21
C GLY A 10 9.35 -21.69 -6.35
N ASP A 11 8.69 -22.11 -5.26
CA ASP A 11 7.32 -22.62 -5.27
C ASP A 11 6.33 -21.46 -5.13
N TYR A 12 6.25 -20.60 -6.15
CA TYR A 12 5.46 -19.38 -6.11
C TYR A 12 3.95 -19.65 -5.98
N ALA A 13 3.45 -20.78 -6.51
CA ALA A 13 2.04 -21.15 -6.38
C ALA A 13 1.66 -21.36 -4.90
N LYS A 14 2.43 -22.17 -4.15
CA LYS A 14 2.18 -22.36 -2.71
C LYS A 14 2.46 -21.10 -1.89
N ALA A 15 3.37 -20.24 -2.36
CA ALA A 15 3.59 -18.95 -1.74
C ALA A 15 2.33 -18.08 -1.83
N VAL A 16 1.70 -17.97 -3.00
CA VAL A 16 0.43 -17.24 -3.18
C VAL A 16 -0.65 -17.79 -2.26
N GLU A 17 -0.89 -19.11 -2.27
CA GLU A 17 -1.89 -19.73 -1.39
C GLU A 17 -1.66 -19.41 0.08
N SER A 18 -0.41 -19.43 0.53
CA SER A 18 -0.06 -19.15 1.92
C SER A 18 -0.21 -17.68 2.30
N LEU A 19 0.14 -16.77 1.39
CA LEU A 19 0.08 -15.32 1.62
C LEU A 19 -1.35 -14.79 1.55
N GLN A 20 -2.18 -15.32 0.64
CA GLN A 20 -3.57 -14.91 0.52
C GLN A 20 -4.42 -15.24 1.75
N ARG A 21 -4.05 -16.26 2.53
CA ARG A 21 -4.71 -16.57 3.80
C ARG A 21 -4.69 -15.41 4.79
N VAL A 22 -3.73 -14.48 4.66
CA VAL A 22 -3.65 -13.30 5.53
C VAL A 22 -4.90 -12.44 5.43
N ILE A 23 -5.58 -12.37 4.26
CA ILE A 23 -6.86 -11.63 4.13
C ILE A 23 -7.90 -12.13 5.12
N VAL A 24 -7.98 -13.44 5.34
CA VAL A 24 -8.97 -14.04 6.24
C VAL A 24 -8.49 -14.06 7.68
N GLN A 25 -7.18 -14.21 7.90
CA GLN A 25 -6.58 -14.27 9.23
C GLN A 25 -6.52 -12.89 9.90
N ASP A 26 -6.12 -11.88 9.16
CA ASP A 26 -5.93 -10.51 9.65
C ASP A 26 -5.85 -9.51 8.50
N LYS A 27 -6.97 -8.83 8.24
CA LYS A 27 -7.09 -7.83 7.17
C LYS A 27 -6.11 -6.66 7.33
N GLU A 28 -5.69 -6.34 8.56
CA GLU A 28 -4.76 -5.23 8.79
C GLU A 28 -3.33 -5.55 8.35
N LEU A 29 -2.99 -6.83 8.20
CA LEU A 29 -1.66 -7.29 7.78
C LEU A 29 -1.57 -7.63 6.28
N VAL A 30 -2.65 -7.47 5.51
CA VAL A 30 -2.65 -7.78 4.07
C VAL A 30 -1.61 -6.95 3.32
N SER A 31 -1.45 -5.67 3.69
CA SER A 31 -0.45 -4.78 3.12
C SER A 31 0.99 -5.33 3.19
N GLU A 32 1.30 -6.13 4.20
CA GLU A 32 2.61 -6.75 4.41
C GLU A 32 2.89 -7.93 3.46
N THR A 33 1.86 -8.38 2.74
CA THR A 33 1.97 -9.47 1.77
C THR A 33 1.98 -9.00 0.32
N LEU A 34 1.62 -7.74 0.06
CA LEU A 34 1.37 -7.24 -1.30
C LEU A 34 2.61 -7.33 -2.19
N GLU A 35 3.76 -6.86 -1.72
CA GLU A 35 5.02 -6.92 -2.51
C GLU A 35 5.45 -8.36 -2.81
N MET A 36 5.28 -9.26 -1.83
CA MET A 36 5.57 -10.68 -2.01
C MET A 36 4.61 -11.33 -3.01
N LEU A 37 3.31 -11.02 -2.91
CA LEU A 37 2.29 -11.50 -3.83
C LEU A 37 2.52 -10.98 -5.24
N GLN A 38 2.84 -9.70 -5.41
CA GLN A 38 3.18 -9.10 -6.69
C GLN A 38 4.34 -9.87 -7.35
N THR A 39 5.41 -10.14 -6.59
CA THR A 39 6.55 -10.93 -7.05
C THR A 39 6.10 -12.34 -7.49
N CYS A 40 5.29 -13.03 -6.67
CA CYS A 40 4.82 -14.36 -7.01
C CYS A 40 3.95 -14.37 -8.28
N TYR A 41 3.02 -13.42 -8.40
CA TYR A 41 2.15 -13.31 -9.57
C TYR A 41 2.93 -13.01 -10.85
N GLN A 42 3.97 -12.16 -10.78
CA GLN A 42 4.86 -11.89 -11.90
C GLN A 42 5.63 -13.15 -12.32
N GLN A 43 6.20 -13.90 -11.38
CA GLN A 43 6.94 -15.14 -11.66
C GLN A 43 6.03 -16.24 -12.26
N LEU A 44 4.75 -16.23 -11.90
CA LEU A 44 3.75 -17.15 -12.46
C LEU A 44 3.16 -16.66 -13.80
N GLY A 45 3.51 -15.45 -14.27
CA GLY A 45 2.92 -14.85 -15.47
C GLY A 45 1.44 -14.48 -15.34
N LYS A 46 0.93 -14.35 -14.10
CA LYS A 46 -0.50 -14.20 -13.76
C LYS A 46 -0.88 -12.75 -13.42
N ASN A 47 -0.45 -11.79 -14.25
CA ASN A 47 -0.68 -10.35 -14.02
C ASN A 47 -2.16 -9.94 -14.03
N ALA A 48 -3.02 -10.69 -14.74
CA ALA A 48 -4.47 -10.44 -14.73
C ALA A 48 -5.07 -10.80 -13.36
N GLU A 49 -4.70 -11.96 -12.81
CA GLU A 49 -5.16 -12.41 -11.48
C GLU A 49 -4.64 -11.50 -10.37
N TRP A 50 -3.44 -10.92 -10.52
CA TRP A 50 -2.91 -9.92 -9.58
C TRP A 50 -3.80 -8.67 -9.51
N ALA A 51 -4.24 -8.15 -10.65
CA ALA A 51 -5.14 -7.00 -10.69
C ALA A 51 -6.50 -7.31 -10.02
N GLU A 52 -7.04 -8.51 -10.23
CA GLU A 52 -8.26 -8.95 -9.54
C GLU A 52 -8.07 -9.12 -8.03
N PHE A 53 -6.91 -9.62 -7.61
CA PHE A 53 -6.57 -9.69 -6.20
C PHE A 53 -6.53 -8.30 -5.56
N LEU A 54 -5.87 -7.34 -6.21
CA LEU A 54 -5.80 -5.96 -5.73
C LEU A 54 -7.19 -5.31 -5.65
N ARG A 55 -8.06 -5.51 -6.65
CA ARG A 55 -9.45 -5.03 -6.60
C ARG A 55 -10.18 -5.52 -5.35
N ARG A 56 -10.12 -6.83 -5.06
CA ARG A 56 -10.70 -7.40 -3.83
C ARG A 56 -10.06 -6.83 -2.56
N ALA A 57 -8.75 -6.65 -2.55
CA ALA A 57 -8.05 -6.08 -1.41
C ALA A 57 -8.46 -4.61 -1.13
N VAL A 58 -8.73 -3.83 -2.18
CA VAL A 58 -9.26 -2.46 -2.06
C VAL A 58 -10.70 -2.48 -1.57
N GLU A 59 -11.55 -3.36 -2.09
CA GLU A 59 -12.94 -3.53 -1.64
C GLU A 59 -13.04 -3.90 -0.15
N GLU A 60 -12.09 -4.71 0.33
CA GLU A 60 -11.97 -5.11 1.74
C GLU A 60 -11.28 -4.05 2.63
N ASN A 61 -11.01 -2.85 2.10
CA ASN A 61 -10.37 -1.73 2.78
C ASN A 61 -9.03 -2.12 3.45
N THR A 62 -8.19 -2.85 2.72
CA THR A 62 -6.88 -3.33 3.25
C THR A 62 -5.81 -2.24 3.29
N GLY A 63 -6.09 -1.06 2.73
CA GLY A 63 -5.32 0.18 2.88
C GLY A 63 -4.69 0.72 1.61
N ALA A 64 -4.07 1.89 1.72
CA ALA A 64 -3.48 2.67 0.63
C ALA A 64 -2.44 1.90 -0.19
N GLY A 65 -1.78 0.88 0.39
CA GLY A 65 -0.83 0.05 -0.36
C GLY A 65 -1.47 -0.65 -1.56
N ALA A 66 -2.66 -1.23 -1.38
CA ALA A 66 -3.37 -1.92 -2.47
C ALA A 66 -3.92 -0.93 -3.50
N GLU A 67 -4.42 0.22 -3.04
CA GLU A 67 -4.93 1.29 -3.90
C GLU A 67 -3.84 1.86 -4.82
N LEU A 68 -2.66 2.16 -4.27
CA LEU A 68 -1.52 2.67 -5.04
C LEU A 68 -1.04 1.64 -6.07
N MET A 69 -0.88 0.37 -5.68
CA MET A 69 -0.47 -0.68 -6.61
C MET A 69 -1.49 -0.91 -7.74
N LEU A 70 -2.79 -0.79 -7.44
CA LEU A 70 -3.82 -0.91 -8.47
C LEU A 70 -3.81 0.30 -9.40
N ALA A 71 -3.58 1.51 -8.88
CA ALA A 71 -3.43 2.71 -9.70
C ALA A 71 -2.27 2.59 -10.70
N ASP A 72 -1.11 2.07 -10.28
CA ASP A 72 0.02 1.84 -11.18
C ASP A 72 -0.31 0.84 -12.31
N ILE A 73 -1.14 -0.17 -12.02
CA ILE A 73 -1.62 -1.12 -13.04
C ILE A 73 -2.57 -0.44 -14.03
N LEU A 74 -3.49 0.40 -13.54
CA LEU A 74 -4.42 1.15 -14.39
C LEU A 74 -3.66 2.15 -15.27
N GLU A 75 -2.69 2.86 -14.70
CA GLU A 75 -1.82 3.79 -15.43
C GLU A 75 -1.12 3.09 -16.60
N ALA A 76 -0.54 1.92 -16.36
CA ALA A 76 0.17 1.15 -17.40
C ALA A 76 -0.76 0.56 -18.47
N ARG A 77 -2.05 0.33 -18.19
CA ARG A 77 -2.99 -0.33 -19.11
C ARG A 77 -3.91 0.64 -19.85
N GLU A 78 -4.36 1.67 -19.15
CA GLU A 78 -5.44 2.57 -19.56
C GLU A 78 -4.97 4.03 -19.65
N GLY A 79 -3.75 4.33 -19.18
CA GLY A 79 -3.15 5.67 -19.19
C GLY A 79 -3.34 6.45 -17.89
N SER A 80 -2.62 7.57 -17.79
CA SER A 80 -2.57 8.40 -16.57
C SER A 80 -3.92 9.00 -16.20
N ASP A 81 -4.76 9.42 -17.17
CA ASP A 81 -6.10 9.95 -16.92
C ASP A 81 -6.99 8.96 -16.14
N ALA A 82 -7.01 7.70 -16.56
CA ALA A 82 -7.78 6.64 -15.91
C ALA A 82 -7.30 6.40 -14.48
N ALA A 83 -5.98 6.41 -14.27
CA ALA A 83 -5.37 6.25 -12.96
C ALA A 83 -5.64 7.46 -12.04
N GLN A 84 -5.64 8.69 -12.57
CA GLN A 84 -5.98 9.91 -11.85
C GLN A 84 -7.45 9.89 -11.40
N VAL A 85 -8.38 9.50 -12.27
CA VAL A 85 -9.81 9.34 -11.91
C VAL A 85 -9.99 8.31 -10.80
N TYR A 86 -9.31 7.17 -10.92
CA TYR A 86 -9.35 6.12 -9.89
C TYR A 86 -8.80 6.63 -8.54
N ILE A 87 -7.62 7.24 -8.52
CA ILE A 87 -6.98 7.76 -7.30
C ILE A 87 -7.83 8.86 -6.66
N THR A 88 -8.40 9.76 -7.45
CA THR A 88 -9.31 10.80 -6.95
C THR A 88 -10.51 10.19 -6.25
N ARG A 89 -11.11 9.15 -6.85
CA ARG A 89 -12.23 8.41 -6.23
C ARG A 89 -11.82 7.70 -4.94
N GLN A 90 -10.65 7.06 -4.90
CA GLN A 90 -10.16 6.43 -3.67
C GLN A 90 -9.89 7.46 -2.58
N LEU A 91 -9.27 8.60 -2.91
CA LEU A 91 -8.98 9.65 -1.94
C LEU A 91 -10.25 10.23 -1.30
N GLN A 92 -11.33 10.37 -2.08
CA GLN A 92 -12.63 10.79 -1.55
C GLN A 92 -13.27 9.77 -0.59
N ARG A 93 -13.01 8.47 -0.81
CA ARG A 93 -13.56 7.38 0.01
C ARG A 93 -12.71 7.09 1.24
N HIS A 94 -11.39 7.06 1.07
CA HIS A 94 -10.39 6.72 2.07
C HIS A 94 -9.27 7.78 2.04
N PRO A 95 -9.45 8.93 2.71
CA PRO A 95 -8.46 10.00 2.70
C PRO A 95 -7.15 9.55 3.38
N THR A 96 -6.06 9.45 2.62
CA THR A 96 -4.71 9.19 3.13
C THR A 96 -3.69 10.12 2.50
N MET A 97 -2.65 10.49 3.25
CA MET A 97 -1.56 11.33 2.77
C MET A 97 -0.76 10.66 1.65
N ARG A 98 -0.70 9.32 1.64
CA ARG A 98 -0.01 8.54 0.61
C ARG A 98 -0.74 8.59 -0.73
N VAL A 99 -2.06 8.42 -0.73
CA VAL A 99 -2.88 8.54 -1.95
C VAL A 99 -2.94 9.99 -2.41
N PHE A 100 -3.04 10.95 -1.48
CA PHE A 100 -3.00 12.37 -1.80
C PHE A 100 -1.68 12.76 -2.49
N HIS A 101 -0.55 12.29 -1.97
CA HIS A 101 0.76 12.52 -2.60
C HIS A 101 0.81 11.98 -4.04
N LYS A 102 0.29 10.76 -4.30
CA LYS A 102 0.21 10.20 -5.67
C LYS A 102 -0.69 11.04 -6.58
N LEU A 103 -1.80 11.59 -6.06
CA LEU A 103 -2.65 12.51 -6.83
C LEU A 103 -1.91 13.80 -7.21
N MET A 104 -1.11 14.34 -6.28
CA MET A 104 -0.27 15.51 -6.55
C MET A 104 0.79 15.20 -7.63
N ASP A 105 1.36 13.99 -7.63
CA ASP A 105 2.29 13.57 -8.68
C ASP A 105 1.64 13.62 -10.08
N TYR A 106 0.38 13.19 -10.24
CA TYR A 106 -0.33 13.29 -11.53
C TYR A 106 -0.55 14.75 -11.96
N HIS A 107 -1.09 15.59 -11.08
CA HIS A 107 -1.30 17.01 -11.37
C HIS A 107 0.00 17.74 -11.69
N LEU A 108 1.11 17.34 -11.07
CA LEU A 108 2.42 17.92 -11.35
C LEU A 108 2.94 17.53 -12.74
N ASN A 109 2.71 16.29 -13.16
CA ASN A 109 3.12 15.80 -14.47
C ASN A 109 2.32 16.44 -15.62
N GLU A 110 1.05 16.78 -15.38
CA GLU A 110 0.18 17.47 -16.34
C GLU A 110 0.36 19.00 -16.34
N ALA A 111 0.91 19.57 -15.27
CA ALA A 111 1.04 21.02 -15.13
C ALA A 111 2.06 21.63 -16.10
N GLU A 112 1.66 22.73 -16.73
CA GLU A 112 2.53 23.60 -17.51
C GLU A 112 3.59 24.28 -16.63
N GLU A 113 4.74 24.61 -17.23
CA GLU A 113 5.81 25.30 -16.52
C GLU A 113 5.38 26.69 -16.01
N GLY A 114 5.76 27.00 -14.77
CA GLY A 114 5.50 28.30 -14.16
C GLY A 114 5.28 28.24 -12.65
N ARG A 115 4.97 29.41 -12.07
CA ARG A 115 4.86 29.60 -10.60
C ARG A 115 3.86 28.66 -9.92
N ALA A 116 2.78 28.27 -10.60
CA ALA A 116 1.79 27.34 -10.06
C ALA A 116 2.37 25.93 -9.89
N LYS A 117 3.11 25.45 -10.91
CA LYS A 117 3.81 24.16 -10.87
C LYS A 117 4.89 24.15 -9.80
N GLU A 118 5.73 25.18 -9.74
CA GLU A 118 6.74 25.36 -8.68
C GLU A 118 6.12 25.31 -7.28
N SER A 119 4.98 26.00 -7.07
CA SER A 119 4.28 25.98 -5.79
C SER A 119 3.73 24.58 -5.46
N LEU A 120 3.17 23.88 -6.45
CA LEU A 120 2.67 22.51 -6.29
C LEU A 120 3.80 21.54 -5.95
N MET A 121 4.98 21.68 -6.55
CA MET A 121 6.18 20.89 -6.24
C MET A 121 6.54 21.01 -4.76
N VAL A 122 6.62 22.25 -4.25
CA VAL A 122 6.96 22.49 -2.83
C VAL A 122 5.94 21.83 -1.89
N LEU A 123 4.64 21.97 -2.19
CA LEU A 123 3.59 21.34 -1.39
C LEU A 123 3.70 19.81 -1.43
N ARG A 124 3.93 19.24 -2.61
CA ARG A 124 4.07 17.80 -2.81
C ARG A 124 5.26 17.26 -2.01
N ASP A 125 6.40 17.95 -2.07
CA ASP A 125 7.61 17.54 -1.36
C ASP A 125 7.44 17.60 0.16
N MET A 126 6.75 18.63 0.67
CA MET A 126 6.39 18.73 2.09
C MET A 126 5.48 17.57 2.53
N VAL A 127 4.47 17.22 1.71
CA VAL A 127 3.62 16.06 1.96
C VAL A 127 4.45 14.77 1.96
N GLY A 128 5.38 14.62 1.01
CA GLY A 128 6.27 13.46 0.93
C GLY A 128 7.20 13.32 2.13
N GLU A 129 7.72 14.42 2.67
CA GLU A 129 8.52 14.42 3.90
C GLU A 129 7.67 14.06 5.13
N GLN A 130 6.45 14.59 5.21
CA GLN A 130 5.51 14.23 6.26
C GLN A 130 5.18 12.73 6.25
N VAL A 131 4.90 12.15 5.07
CA VAL A 131 4.63 10.71 4.92
C VAL A 131 5.84 9.87 5.37
N ARG A 132 7.06 10.30 5.03
CA ARG A 132 8.29 9.57 5.39
C ARG A 132 8.64 9.62 6.88
N SER A 133 8.35 10.75 7.54
CA SER A 133 8.65 10.93 8.96
C SER A 133 7.68 10.21 9.91
N LYS A 134 6.51 9.79 9.42
CA LYS A 134 5.49 9.15 10.26
C LYS A 134 5.80 7.67 10.51
N PRO A 135 5.60 7.17 11.74
CA PRO A 135 5.71 5.75 12.01
C PRO A 135 4.63 4.98 11.24
N ARG A 136 4.99 3.81 10.70
CA ARG A 136 4.09 2.99 9.88
C ARG A 136 3.20 2.06 10.72
N TYR A 137 3.63 1.74 11.94
CA TYR A 137 2.97 0.75 12.78
C TYR A 137 2.69 1.27 14.18
N ARG A 138 1.63 0.76 14.81
CA ARG A 138 1.26 1.03 16.20
C ARG A 138 0.81 -0.25 16.90
N CYS A 139 1.24 -0.42 18.15
CA CYS A 139 0.73 -1.44 19.04
C CYS A 139 -0.68 -1.06 19.51
N GLN A 140 -1.68 -1.86 19.15
CA GLN A 140 -3.08 -1.67 19.54
C GLN A 140 -3.30 -1.84 21.05
N LYS A 141 -2.36 -2.46 21.78
CA LYS A 141 -2.46 -2.66 23.24
C LYS A 141 -1.90 -1.51 24.07
N CYS A 142 -0.77 -0.92 23.67
CA CYS A 142 -0.05 0.08 24.49
C CYS A 142 0.33 1.37 23.76
N GLY A 143 0.01 1.49 22.48
CA GLY A 143 0.30 2.70 21.69
C GLY A 143 1.74 2.84 21.18
N PHE A 144 2.66 1.93 21.52
CA PHE A 144 4.03 1.93 20.99
C PHE A 144 4.04 2.01 19.46
N THR A 145 4.76 2.97 18.89
CA THR A 145 4.88 3.18 17.44
C THR A 145 6.23 2.70 16.91
N ALA A 146 6.26 2.26 15.65
CA ALA A 146 7.48 1.80 14.98
C ALA A 146 7.43 2.06 13.47
N TYR A 147 8.61 2.12 12.85
CA TYR A 147 8.76 2.21 11.39
C TYR A 147 8.75 0.85 10.69
N THR A 148 8.99 -0.23 11.44
CA THR A 148 8.97 -1.62 10.97
C THR A 148 8.02 -2.47 11.81
N LEU A 149 7.55 -3.57 11.23
CA LEU A 149 6.65 -4.50 11.91
C LEU A 149 7.41 -5.32 12.96
N TYR A 150 6.89 -5.34 14.19
CA TYR A 150 7.35 -6.23 15.26
C TYR A 150 6.24 -7.22 15.62
N TRP A 151 6.54 -8.52 15.59
CA TRP A 151 5.59 -9.54 16.05
C TRP A 151 5.42 -9.57 17.57
N HIS A 152 6.48 -9.24 18.30
CA HIS A 152 6.50 -9.15 19.76
C HIS A 152 6.76 -7.70 20.15
N CYS A 153 5.79 -7.05 20.80
CA CYS A 153 5.89 -5.62 21.12
C CYS A 153 7.01 -5.36 22.13
N PRO A 154 8.01 -4.50 21.81
CA PRO A 154 9.12 -4.20 22.73
C PRO A 154 8.68 -3.52 24.04
N SER A 155 7.55 -2.81 24.03
CA SER A 155 7.02 -2.12 25.20
C SER A 155 6.18 -3.04 26.10
N CYS A 156 5.05 -3.55 25.60
CA CYS A 156 4.10 -4.32 26.43
C CYS A 156 4.26 -5.83 26.36
N ARG A 157 5.24 -6.34 25.59
CA ARG A 157 5.54 -7.78 25.43
C ARG A 157 4.37 -8.64 24.91
N ALA A 158 3.37 -8.01 24.30
CA ALA A 158 2.28 -8.72 23.66
C ALA A 158 2.68 -9.18 22.25
N TRP A 159 2.10 -10.30 21.81
CA TRP A 159 2.30 -10.85 20.47
C TRP A 159 1.18 -10.41 19.53
N SER A 160 1.53 -10.16 18.27
CA SER A 160 0.60 -9.88 17.17
C SER A 160 -0.31 -8.66 17.40
N THR A 161 0.08 -7.71 18.25
CA THR A 161 -0.68 -6.49 18.55
C THR A 161 -0.22 -5.26 17.76
N ILE A 162 0.91 -5.33 17.05
CA ILE A 162 1.42 -4.22 16.24
C ILE A 162 0.88 -4.36 14.82
N LYS A 163 0.16 -3.35 14.36
CA LYS A 163 -0.51 -3.28 13.05
C LYS A 163 -0.14 -2.00 12.32
N PRO A 164 -0.27 -1.95 10.98
CA PRO A 164 -0.19 -0.70 10.25
C PRO A 164 -1.13 0.36 10.82
N ILE A 165 -0.65 1.60 10.92
CA ILE A 165 -1.49 2.73 11.31
C ILE A 165 -2.51 2.97 10.20
N ARG A 166 -3.77 3.23 10.57
CA ARG A 166 -4.87 3.53 9.65
C ARG A 166 -5.24 5.02 9.65
N GLY A 167 -5.88 5.47 8.57
CA GLY A 167 -6.40 6.83 8.42
C GLY A 167 -5.42 7.77 7.72
N LEU A 168 -5.59 9.08 7.91
CA LEU A 168 -4.90 10.10 7.12
C LEU A 168 -3.36 9.92 7.09
N ASP A 169 -2.74 9.69 8.24
CA ASP A 169 -1.29 9.53 8.40
C ASP A 169 -0.79 8.09 8.09
N GLY A 170 -1.66 7.18 7.65
CA GLY A 170 -1.40 5.74 7.61
C GLY A 170 -1.69 5.06 6.28
N GLN A 171 -2.14 3.81 6.39
CA GLN A 171 -2.71 3.01 5.31
C GLN A 171 -4.24 3.06 5.31
#